data_AF-K9WNY1-F1
#
_entry.id   AF-K9WNY1-F1
#
_cell.length_a   1.000
_cell.length_b   1.000
_cell.length_c   1.000
_cell.angle_alpha   90.00
_cell.angle_beta   90.00
_cell.angle_gamma   90.00
#
_symmetry.space_group_name_H-M   'P 1'
#
loop_
_entity.id
_entity.type
_entity.pdbx_description
1 polymer ?
#
loop_
_entity_poly.entity_id
_entity_poly.type
_entity_poly.pdbx_seq_one_letter_code
_entity_poly.pdbx_strand_id
1 'polypeptide(L)'
;MAKTNLTAVILTLLVIVGLFSVAGALVWMGSLMKSRSGSTPSVTVATPTPTTNSSGSLNQIAKSDRQVDYSKLRTYLQQKNWKAADRETYERMLEAAGPQAQALGYTPQTEMDTLSCTDLKTIDGLWSAASEGKFGFTAQQRILKALGDYRKMYEQVGWQKLSGEWLIEWTYNPQTKRLDYKPGKEPNFTTPPPGHLPTVERGYNFDVSLDAVLKRCGF
;
A
#
# COMPACT_ATOMS: atom_id res chain seq x y z
N MET A 1 25.49 21.76 63.82
CA MET A 1 25.37 23.02 64.57
C MET A 1 25.35 24.15 63.53
N ALA A 2 24.17 24.62 63.09
CA ALA A 2 23.49 25.87 63.51
C ALA A 2 24.40 27.11 63.32
N LYS A 3 24.10 28.18 62.55
CA LYS A 3 22.88 29.04 62.42
C LYS A 3 22.98 29.88 61.10
N THR A 4 21.99 29.85 60.19
CA THR A 4 20.91 30.85 59.90
C THR A 4 21.29 32.31 59.59
N ASN A 5 20.84 32.83 58.42
CA ASN A 5 19.96 34.01 58.19
C ASN A 5 20.01 34.44 56.70
N LEU A 6 18.98 34.18 55.89
CA LEU A 6 17.78 35.00 55.65
C LEU A 6 18.08 36.40 55.08
N THR A 7 18.06 36.52 53.75
CA THR A 7 17.62 37.75 53.06
C THR A 7 16.55 37.38 52.05
N ALA A 8 15.37 37.94 52.29
CA ALA A 8 14.17 37.81 51.50
C ALA A 8 14.21 38.81 50.34
N VAL A 9 13.84 38.39 49.13
CA VAL A 9 13.21 39.29 48.14
C VAL A 9 12.14 38.50 47.40
N ILE A 10 10.94 38.50 47.98
CA ILE A 10 9.67 38.33 47.26
C ILE A 10 9.19 39.75 46.98
N LEU A 11 9.01 40.13 45.71
CA LEU A 11 8.20 41.29 45.35
C LEU A 11 7.50 41.05 44.01
N THR A 12 6.18 41.04 44.14
CA THR A 12 5.09 40.85 43.18
C THR A 12 4.83 42.11 42.35
N LEU A 13 4.36 41.97 41.10
CA LEU A 13 3.03 42.41 40.59
C LEU A 13 2.99 42.68 39.08
N LEU A 14 1.89 42.19 38.49
CA LEU A 14 1.34 42.44 37.15
C LEU A 14 0.47 43.72 37.14
N VAL A 15 0.01 44.06 35.92
CA VAL A 15 -1.16 44.90 35.53
C VAL A 15 -0.77 46.39 35.29
N ILE A 16 -1.14 47.06 34.18
CA ILE A 16 -2.46 47.57 33.76
C ILE A 16 -2.41 47.87 32.24
N VAL A 17 -3.19 47.18 31.38
CA VAL A 17 -4.52 47.56 30.81
C VAL A 17 -4.55 48.89 30.05
N GLY A 18 -4.75 48.80 28.73
CA GLY A 18 -5.30 49.87 27.89
C GLY A 18 -6.57 49.40 27.21
N LEU A 19 -7.71 49.74 27.81
CA LEU A 19 -9.07 49.64 27.27
C LEU A 19 -9.40 50.89 26.45
N PHE A 20 -10.18 50.74 25.37
CA PHE A 20 -11.34 51.53 24.92
C PHE A 20 -11.77 50.89 23.58
N SER A 21 -12.81 50.04 23.50
CA SER A 21 -14.26 50.36 23.37
C SER A 21 -14.49 51.43 22.28
N VAL A 22 -15.30 51.24 21.23
CA VAL A 22 -16.76 51.06 21.26
C VAL A 22 -17.28 50.38 19.97
N ALA A 23 -18.40 49.68 20.13
CA ALA A 23 -19.27 48.96 19.20
C ALA A 23 -19.77 49.72 17.93
N GLY A 24 -20.30 48.96 16.96
CA GLY A 24 -21.21 49.52 15.95
C GLY A 24 -21.52 48.64 14.73
N ALA A 25 -22.56 47.81 14.85
CA ALA A 25 -23.58 47.44 13.85
C ALA A 25 -23.26 47.09 12.36
N LEU A 26 -23.85 45.95 11.97
CA LEU A 26 -24.28 45.44 10.66
C LEU A 26 -24.64 46.50 9.59
N VAL A 27 -24.19 46.32 8.33
CA VAL A 27 -25.01 46.51 7.10
C VAL A 27 -24.44 45.67 5.93
N TRP A 28 -25.36 44.98 5.26
CA TRP A 28 -25.23 44.22 4.02
C TRP A 28 -25.42 45.18 2.82
N MET A 29 -24.52 45.20 1.83
CA MET A 29 -24.84 45.65 0.46
C MET A 29 -23.73 45.25 -0.52
N GLY A 30 -24.09 44.44 -1.51
CA GLY A 30 -23.26 44.22 -2.69
C GLY A 30 -23.40 45.36 -3.69
N SER A 31 -22.43 45.48 -4.61
CA SER A 31 -22.67 45.29 -6.05
C SER A 31 -21.39 45.49 -6.88
N LEU A 32 -21.31 44.66 -7.92
CA LEU A 32 -20.71 44.91 -9.25
C LEU A 32 -19.21 45.25 -9.37
N MET A 33 -18.45 44.24 -9.84
CA MET A 33 -17.69 44.43 -11.08
C MET A 33 -17.96 43.28 -12.05
N LYS A 34 -18.44 43.68 -13.22
CA LYS A 34 -18.74 42.89 -14.41
C LYS A 34 -17.48 42.79 -15.27
N SER A 35 -17.06 41.58 -15.65
CA SER A 35 -16.30 41.34 -16.88
C SER A 35 -16.33 39.83 -17.18
N ARG A 36 -17.28 39.38 -18.02
CA ARG A 36 -17.09 38.97 -19.44
C ARG A 36 -16.44 37.58 -19.54
N SER A 37 -17.24 36.52 -19.40
CA SER A 37 -17.83 35.74 -20.51
C SER A 37 -16.79 35.19 -21.51
N GLY A 38 -16.36 33.96 -21.24
CA GLY A 38 -15.92 32.98 -22.23
C GLY A 38 -16.79 31.75 -22.06
N SER A 39 -17.64 31.49 -23.05
CA SER A 39 -18.59 30.38 -23.10
C SER A 39 -17.89 29.11 -23.58
N THR A 40 -17.94 28.04 -22.78
CA THR A 40 -17.64 26.67 -23.21
C THR A 40 -18.78 25.78 -22.70
N PRO A 41 -19.38 24.90 -23.54
CA PRO A 41 -20.66 24.27 -23.25
C PRO A 41 -20.57 23.29 -22.08
N SER A 42 -21.49 23.42 -21.12
CA SER A 42 -21.76 22.40 -20.11
C SER A 42 -22.40 21.19 -20.78
N VAL A 43 -21.64 20.11 -20.90
CA VAL A 43 -22.19 18.78 -21.15
C VAL A 43 -22.75 18.28 -19.82
N THR A 44 -24.07 18.17 -19.74
CA THR A 44 -24.77 17.48 -18.66
C THR A 44 -24.42 15.99 -18.74
N VAL A 45 -23.42 15.55 -17.98
CA VAL A 45 -23.17 14.12 -17.77
C VAL A 45 -24.23 13.62 -16.81
N ALA A 46 -25.20 12.86 -17.36
CA ALA A 46 -26.15 12.11 -16.56
C ALA A 46 -25.38 11.22 -15.57
N THR A 47 -25.69 11.37 -14.28
CA THR A 47 -25.21 10.50 -13.22
C THR A 47 -25.70 9.08 -13.48
N PRO A 48 -24.83 8.07 -13.70
CA PRO A 48 -25.25 6.70 -13.60
C PRO A 48 -25.44 6.38 -12.11
N THR A 49 -26.63 5.91 -11.79
CA THR A 49 -27.01 5.27 -10.52
C THR A 49 -25.92 4.29 -10.06
N PRO A 50 -25.57 4.23 -8.76
CA PRO A 50 -24.64 3.22 -8.27
C PRO A 50 -25.33 1.85 -8.31
N THR A 51 -25.09 1.08 -9.37
CA THR A 51 -25.57 -0.30 -9.45
C THR A 51 -24.73 -1.15 -8.50
N THR A 52 -25.37 -1.52 -7.40
CA THR A 52 -25.05 -2.61 -6.48
C THR A 52 -24.60 -3.86 -7.25
N ASN A 53 -23.36 -4.35 -7.01
CA ASN A 53 -22.98 -5.78 -6.97
C ASN A 53 -21.44 -5.97 -6.90
N SER A 54 -20.82 -5.61 -5.76
CA SER A 54 -19.37 -5.82 -5.57
C SER A 54 -19.00 -7.18 -4.96
N SER A 55 -19.95 -8.09 -4.74
CA SER A 55 -19.68 -9.44 -4.19
C SER A 55 -19.52 -10.51 -5.28
N GLY A 56 -19.93 -10.25 -6.53
CA GLY A 56 -19.83 -11.21 -7.64
C GLY A 56 -18.47 -11.24 -8.35
N SER A 57 -17.66 -10.19 -8.21
CA SER A 57 -16.43 -10.01 -8.99
C SER A 57 -15.31 -10.99 -8.64
N LEU A 58 -15.19 -11.39 -7.37
CA LEU A 58 -14.06 -12.24 -6.94
C LEU A 58 -14.21 -13.71 -7.37
N ASN A 59 -15.44 -14.21 -7.51
CA ASN A 59 -15.69 -15.60 -7.88
C ASN A 59 -15.33 -15.93 -9.33
N GLN A 60 -15.39 -14.95 -10.25
CA GLN A 60 -14.99 -15.15 -11.65
C GLN A 60 -13.48 -15.00 -11.90
N ILE A 61 -12.71 -14.50 -10.93
CA ILE A 61 -11.28 -14.21 -11.11
C ILE A 61 -10.38 -15.45 -10.92
N ALA A 62 -10.86 -16.57 -10.35
CA ALA A 62 -10.01 -17.74 -10.10
C ALA A 62 -9.80 -18.60 -11.36
N LYS A 63 -9.06 -18.08 -12.33
CA LYS A 63 -8.50 -18.87 -13.43
C LYS A 63 -7.07 -19.28 -13.07
N SER A 64 -6.67 -20.49 -13.43
CA SER A 64 -5.29 -20.97 -13.23
C SER A 64 -4.89 -21.87 -14.37
N ASP A 65 -3.72 -21.61 -14.97
CA ASP A 65 -3.11 -22.53 -15.96
C ASP A 65 -2.37 -23.69 -15.27
N ARG A 66 -2.17 -23.58 -13.94
CA ARG A 66 -1.44 -24.52 -13.11
C ARG A 66 -2.34 -25.26 -12.11
N GLN A 67 -3.66 -25.09 -12.23
CA GLN A 67 -4.68 -25.67 -11.35
C GLN A 67 -4.52 -25.30 -9.87
N VAL A 68 -3.96 -24.12 -9.60
CA VAL A 68 -3.77 -23.58 -8.24
C VAL A 68 -5.12 -23.14 -7.66
N ASP A 69 -5.40 -23.54 -6.43
CA ASP A 69 -6.61 -23.10 -5.71
C ASP A 69 -6.39 -21.77 -4.97
N TYR A 70 -7.05 -20.72 -5.45
CA TYR A 70 -7.01 -19.38 -4.85
C TYR A 70 -8.14 -19.09 -3.85
N SER A 71 -8.97 -20.07 -3.51
CA SER A 71 -10.14 -19.90 -2.63
C SER A 71 -9.79 -19.31 -1.26
N LYS A 72 -8.70 -19.79 -0.66
CA LYS A 72 -8.22 -19.33 0.65
C LYS A 72 -7.64 -17.93 0.60
N LEU A 73 -6.88 -17.60 -0.45
CA LEU A 73 -6.40 -16.24 -0.70
C LEU A 73 -7.58 -15.26 -0.82
N ARG A 74 -8.57 -15.62 -1.64
CA ARG A 74 -9.81 -14.83 -1.79
C ARG A 74 -10.49 -14.61 -0.44
N THR A 75 -10.59 -15.64 0.39
CA THR A 75 -11.22 -15.56 1.71
C THR A 75 -10.50 -14.56 2.62
N TYR A 76 -9.17 -14.62 2.71
CA TYR A 76 -8.41 -13.68 3.53
C TYR A 76 -8.50 -12.24 3.01
N LEU A 77 -8.50 -12.06 1.69
CA LEU A 77 -8.65 -10.75 1.06
C LEU A 77 -10.04 -10.14 1.32
N GLN A 78 -11.11 -10.93 1.22
CA GLN A 78 -12.47 -10.48 1.55
C GLN A 78 -12.60 -10.02 3.00
N GLN A 79 -11.88 -10.69 3.91
CA GLN A 79 -11.84 -10.35 5.33
C GLN A 79 -10.89 -9.18 5.64
N LYS A 80 -10.19 -8.65 4.64
CA LYS A 80 -9.11 -7.65 4.80
C LYS A 80 -8.03 -8.12 5.79
N ASN A 81 -7.84 -9.44 5.91
CA ASN A 81 -6.75 -10.01 6.71
C ASN A 81 -5.46 -9.98 5.88
N TRP A 82 -4.88 -8.79 5.78
CA TRP A 82 -3.75 -8.51 4.90
C TRP A 82 -2.53 -9.40 5.18
N LYS A 83 -2.24 -9.67 6.46
CA LYS A 83 -1.12 -10.54 6.85
C LYS A 83 -1.32 -11.98 6.38
N ALA A 84 -2.53 -12.53 6.56
CA ALA A 84 -2.82 -13.88 6.10
C ALA A 84 -2.86 -13.95 4.56
N ALA A 85 -3.43 -12.94 3.89
CA ALA A 85 -3.47 -12.86 2.44
C ALA A 85 -2.07 -12.75 1.81
N ASP A 86 -1.16 -11.98 2.41
CA ASP A 86 0.22 -11.84 1.95
C ASP A 86 0.98 -13.16 2.02
N ARG A 87 0.91 -13.84 3.17
CA ARG A 87 1.49 -15.19 3.33
C ARG A 87 0.86 -16.22 2.41
N GLU A 88 -0.45 -16.18 2.24
CA GLU A 88 -1.17 -17.09 1.35
C GLU A 88 -0.78 -16.84 -0.11
N THR A 89 -0.63 -15.58 -0.52
CA THR A 89 -0.13 -15.22 -1.86
C THR A 89 1.21 -15.88 -2.12
N TYR A 90 2.10 -15.87 -1.13
CA TYR A 90 3.39 -16.52 -1.24
C TYR A 90 3.28 -18.03 -1.50
N GLU A 91 2.47 -18.75 -0.72
CA GLU A 91 2.26 -20.19 -0.93
C GLU A 91 1.67 -20.51 -2.31
N ARG A 92 0.72 -19.69 -2.79
CA ARG A 92 0.12 -19.88 -4.12
C ARG A 92 1.10 -19.61 -5.25
N MET A 93 2.05 -18.70 -5.07
CA MET A 93 3.13 -18.48 -6.05
C MET A 93 4.12 -19.64 -6.08
N LEU A 94 4.45 -20.24 -4.93
CA LEU A 94 5.23 -21.48 -4.92
C LEU A 94 4.49 -22.60 -5.65
N GLU A 95 3.18 -22.70 -5.44
CA GLU A 95 2.35 -23.70 -6.09
C GLU A 95 2.34 -23.55 -7.61
N ALA A 96 2.12 -22.33 -8.09
CA ALA A 96 2.16 -21.98 -9.51
C ALA A 96 3.53 -22.26 -10.16
N ALA A 97 4.61 -21.97 -9.45
CA ALA A 97 5.99 -22.24 -9.88
C ALA A 97 6.34 -23.74 -9.87
N GLY A 98 5.50 -24.60 -9.29
CA GLY A 98 5.62 -26.05 -9.40
C GLY A 98 6.28 -26.77 -8.21
N PRO A 99 6.40 -28.10 -8.30
CA PRO A 99 6.74 -28.95 -7.16
C PRO A 99 8.10 -28.64 -6.52
N GLN A 100 9.10 -28.27 -7.33
CA GLN A 100 10.43 -27.93 -6.83
C GLN A 100 10.38 -26.67 -5.96
N ALA A 101 9.71 -25.61 -6.40
CA ALA A 101 9.55 -24.39 -5.62
C ALA A 101 8.80 -24.65 -4.30
N GLN A 102 7.72 -25.45 -4.34
CA GLN A 102 6.98 -25.84 -3.14
C GLN A 102 7.84 -26.64 -2.14
N ALA A 103 8.67 -27.56 -2.63
CA ALA A 103 9.54 -28.39 -1.81
C ALA A 103 10.69 -27.59 -1.18
N LEU A 104 11.21 -26.59 -1.89
CA LEU A 104 12.27 -25.71 -1.41
C LEU A 104 11.75 -24.58 -0.53
N GLY A 105 10.48 -24.19 -0.68
CA GLY A 105 9.91 -23.08 0.06
C GLY A 105 10.45 -21.73 -0.36
N TYR A 106 10.91 -21.63 -1.61
CA TYR A 106 11.24 -20.42 -2.38
C TYR A 106 11.24 -20.81 -3.85
N THR A 107 11.00 -19.86 -4.74
CA THR A 107 11.05 -20.12 -6.19
C THR A 107 12.49 -19.98 -6.66
N PRO A 108 13.14 -21.06 -7.12
CA PRO A 108 14.45 -20.96 -7.75
C PRO A 108 14.37 -20.10 -9.01
N GLN A 109 15.52 -19.52 -9.37
CA GLN A 109 15.67 -18.78 -10.61
C GLN A 109 15.15 -19.55 -11.85
N THR A 110 15.45 -20.84 -11.94
CA THR A 110 15.04 -21.71 -13.05
C THR A 110 13.53 -21.91 -13.17
N GLU A 111 12.78 -21.63 -12.11
CA GLU A 111 11.32 -21.79 -12.04
C GLU A 111 10.59 -20.43 -12.06
N MET A 112 11.29 -19.30 -12.03
CA MET A 112 10.63 -17.99 -12.10
C MET A 112 9.87 -17.82 -13.42
N ASP A 113 10.46 -18.26 -14.53
CA ASP A 113 9.85 -18.17 -15.85
C ASP A 113 8.63 -19.10 -16.04
N THR A 114 8.45 -20.10 -15.16
CA THR A 114 7.33 -21.05 -15.22
C THR A 114 6.04 -20.49 -14.61
N LEU A 115 6.11 -19.37 -13.88
CA LEU A 115 4.94 -18.66 -13.39
C LEU A 115 4.06 -18.20 -14.55
N SER A 116 2.85 -18.73 -14.64
CA SER A 116 1.93 -18.37 -15.72
C SER A 116 1.40 -16.94 -15.54
N CYS A 117 1.17 -16.26 -16.67
CA CYS A 117 0.56 -14.94 -16.64
C CYS A 117 -0.88 -14.97 -16.14
N THR A 118 -1.60 -16.08 -16.36
CA THR A 118 -2.96 -16.27 -15.86
C THR A 118 -2.96 -16.29 -14.33
N ASP A 119 -2.06 -17.04 -13.71
CA ASP A 119 -1.94 -17.14 -12.25
C ASP A 119 -1.57 -15.78 -11.62
N LEU A 120 -0.60 -15.08 -12.21
CA LEU A 120 -0.20 -13.74 -11.74
C LEU A 120 -1.34 -12.72 -11.86
N LYS A 121 -2.09 -12.73 -12.96
CA LYS A 121 -3.26 -11.86 -13.16
C LYS A 121 -4.41 -12.22 -12.23
N THR A 122 -4.59 -13.49 -11.91
CA THR A 122 -5.58 -13.93 -10.91
C THR A 122 -5.22 -13.40 -9.53
N ILE A 123 -3.96 -13.55 -9.09
CA ILE A 123 -3.48 -13.01 -7.82
C ILE A 123 -3.68 -11.49 -7.77
N ASP A 124 -3.22 -10.77 -8.80
CA ASP A 124 -3.36 -9.32 -8.86
C ASP A 124 -4.82 -8.86 -8.85
N GLY A 125 -5.69 -9.50 -9.64
CA GLY A 125 -7.11 -9.20 -9.69
C GLY A 125 -7.81 -9.38 -8.34
N LEU A 126 -7.43 -10.41 -7.57
CA LEU A 126 -7.95 -10.61 -6.21
C LEU A 126 -7.50 -9.49 -5.26
N TRP A 127 -6.21 -9.13 -5.28
CA TRP A 127 -5.66 -8.04 -4.47
C TRP A 127 -6.30 -6.70 -4.82
N SER A 128 -6.38 -6.38 -6.11
CA SER A 128 -6.97 -5.14 -6.62
C SER A 128 -8.44 -5.03 -6.23
N ALA A 129 -9.24 -6.07 -6.44
CA ALA A 129 -10.66 -6.06 -6.09
C ALA A 129 -10.91 -5.89 -4.58
N ALA A 130 -10.11 -6.55 -3.72
CA ALA A 130 -10.28 -6.44 -2.27
C ALA A 130 -9.80 -5.11 -1.67
N SER A 131 -8.95 -4.38 -2.40
CA SER A 131 -8.29 -3.16 -1.95
C SER A 131 -8.68 -1.91 -2.73
N GLU A 132 -9.67 -2.02 -3.63
CA GLU A 132 -10.09 -0.93 -4.53
C GLU A 132 -8.92 -0.39 -5.38
N GLY A 133 -8.07 -1.31 -5.86
CA GLY A 133 -6.89 -1.01 -6.67
C GLY A 133 -5.69 -0.45 -5.90
N LYS A 134 -5.74 -0.44 -4.56
CA LYS A 134 -4.66 0.07 -3.72
C LYS A 134 -3.45 -0.87 -3.64
N PHE A 135 -3.68 -2.18 -3.70
CA PHE A 135 -2.67 -3.24 -3.59
C PHE A 135 -2.67 -4.14 -4.83
N GLY A 136 -1.61 -4.93 -4.99
CA GLY A 136 -1.39 -5.80 -6.14
C GLY A 136 -0.17 -5.38 -6.97
N PHE A 137 0.22 -6.25 -7.89
CA PHE A 137 1.31 -6.04 -8.83
C PHE A 137 1.05 -4.86 -9.76
N THR A 138 -0.18 -4.67 -10.24
CA THR A 138 -0.54 -3.50 -11.05
C THR A 138 -0.36 -2.19 -10.27
N ALA A 139 -0.68 -2.18 -8.96
CA ALA A 139 -0.46 -1.00 -8.13
C ALA A 139 1.05 -0.69 -7.97
N GLN A 140 1.86 -1.74 -7.75
CA GLN A 140 3.33 -1.64 -7.65
C GLN A 140 3.96 -1.15 -8.96
N GLN A 141 3.59 -1.77 -10.08
CA GLN A 141 4.12 -1.43 -11.41
C GLN A 141 3.72 -0.03 -11.86
N ARG A 142 2.52 0.44 -11.51
CA ARG A 142 2.12 1.84 -11.73
C ARG A 142 3.02 2.83 -10.98
N ILE A 143 3.39 2.52 -9.73
CA ILE A 143 4.30 3.35 -8.93
C ILE A 143 5.70 3.32 -9.53
N LEU A 144 6.21 2.13 -9.89
CA LEU A 144 7.50 1.98 -10.55
C LEU A 144 7.57 2.80 -11.84
N LYS A 145 6.56 2.68 -12.71
CA LYS A 145 6.48 3.43 -13.97
C LYS A 145 6.45 4.94 -13.77
N ALA A 146 5.76 5.42 -12.73
CA ALA A 146 5.69 6.85 -12.43
C ALA A 146 7.02 7.40 -11.91
N LEU A 147 7.77 6.61 -11.15
CA LEU A 147 9.02 7.04 -10.52
C LEU A 147 10.26 6.77 -11.38
N GLY A 148 10.20 5.76 -12.25
CA GLY A 148 11.29 5.31 -13.12
C GLY A 148 12.51 4.75 -12.36
N ASP A 149 12.39 4.49 -11.06
CA ASP A 149 13.50 4.10 -10.18
C ASP A 149 13.02 3.17 -9.07
N TYR A 150 13.68 2.02 -8.94
CA TYR A 150 13.36 0.99 -7.95
C TYR A 150 13.57 1.44 -6.51
N ARG A 151 14.63 2.20 -6.20
CA ARG A 151 14.87 2.66 -4.83
C ARG A 151 13.80 3.63 -4.39
N LYS A 152 13.38 4.54 -5.28
CA LYS A 152 12.25 5.45 -5.02
C LYS A 152 10.95 4.69 -4.87
N MET A 153 10.71 3.67 -5.72
CA MET A 153 9.53 2.80 -5.61
C MET A 153 9.52 2.08 -4.25
N TYR A 154 10.61 1.43 -3.87
CA TYR A 154 10.73 0.71 -2.60
C TYR A 154 10.55 1.62 -1.39
N GLU A 155 11.01 2.87 -1.45
CA GLU A 155 10.73 3.85 -0.39
C GLU A 155 9.25 4.24 -0.38
N GLN A 156 8.67 4.53 -1.54
CA GLN A 156 7.27 4.94 -1.69
C GLN A 156 6.29 3.87 -1.19
N VAL A 157 6.58 2.58 -1.45
CA VAL A 157 5.77 1.47 -0.97
C VAL A 157 6.16 1.04 0.44
N GLY A 158 7.20 1.60 1.06
CA GLY A 158 7.58 1.32 2.45
C GLY A 158 8.35 0.00 2.66
N TRP A 159 9.14 -0.44 1.69
CA TRP A 159 9.97 -1.64 1.77
C TRP A 159 11.44 -1.35 2.11
N GLN A 160 11.99 -0.25 1.61
CA GLN A 160 13.39 0.12 1.80
C GLN A 160 13.54 1.63 1.85
N LYS A 161 14.36 2.17 2.75
CA LYS A 161 14.75 3.60 2.71
C LYS A 161 15.67 3.87 1.53
N LEU A 162 15.73 5.11 1.04
CA LEU A 162 16.73 5.51 0.04
C LEU A 162 18.19 5.28 0.50
N SER A 163 18.43 5.25 1.81
CA SER A 163 19.74 4.89 2.40
C SER A 163 20.15 3.43 2.16
N GLY A 164 19.22 2.58 1.70
CA GLY A 164 19.43 1.14 1.49
C GLY A 164 18.98 0.26 2.67
N GLU A 165 18.53 0.85 3.78
CA GLU A 165 18.02 0.08 4.91
C GLU A 165 16.67 -0.58 4.55
N TRP A 166 16.63 -1.92 4.60
CA TRP A 166 15.38 -2.68 4.46
C TRP A 166 14.48 -2.46 5.67
N LEU A 167 13.24 -2.06 5.42
CA LEU A 167 12.20 -1.89 6.42
C LEU A 167 11.42 -3.19 6.64
N ILE A 168 11.31 -4.00 5.59
CA ILE A 168 10.71 -5.33 5.63
C ILE A 168 11.74 -6.38 5.22
N GLU A 169 11.69 -7.54 5.85
CA GLU A 169 12.58 -8.66 5.54
C GLU A 169 11.87 -10.01 5.78
N TRP A 170 12.17 -10.98 4.92
CA TRP A 170 11.82 -12.37 5.13
C TRP A 170 13.07 -13.18 5.47
N THR A 171 12.93 -14.18 6.32
CA THR A 171 14.00 -15.10 6.73
C THR A 171 13.59 -16.54 6.44
N TYR A 172 14.53 -17.33 5.93
CA TYR A 172 14.27 -18.72 5.59
C TYR A 172 14.35 -19.59 6.82
N ASN A 173 13.31 -20.36 7.06
CA ASN A 173 13.20 -21.35 8.12
C ASN A 173 13.55 -22.73 7.53
N PRO A 174 14.73 -23.30 7.83
CA PRO A 174 15.14 -24.57 7.26
C PRO A 174 14.35 -25.77 7.81
N GLN A 175 13.72 -25.65 8.98
CA GLN A 175 12.90 -26.72 9.56
C GLN A 175 11.57 -26.86 8.83
N THR A 176 10.90 -25.74 8.54
CA THR A 176 9.62 -25.74 7.82
C THR A 176 9.80 -25.68 6.31
N LYS A 177 11.01 -25.37 5.84
CA LYS A 177 11.30 -25.01 4.44
C LYS A 177 10.33 -23.95 3.96
N ARG A 178 10.22 -22.86 4.70
CA ARG A 178 9.38 -21.71 4.37
C ARG A 178 10.07 -20.42 4.71
N LEU A 179 9.64 -19.36 4.04
CA LEU A 179 10.01 -18.02 4.44
C LEU A 179 9.03 -17.51 5.48
N ASP A 180 9.57 -16.89 6.51
CA ASP A 180 8.84 -16.22 7.56
C ASP A 180 9.22 -14.74 7.59
N TYR A 181 8.35 -13.89 8.09
CA TYR A 181 8.74 -12.50 8.35
C TYR A 181 9.84 -12.48 9.40
N LYS A 182 10.90 -11.71 9.15
CA LYS A 182 11.94 -11.49 10.14
C LYS A 182 11.33 -10.66 11.29
N PRO A 183 11.46 -11.09 12.55
CA PRO A 183 10.91 -10.35 13.68
C PRO A 183 11.38 -8.90 13.72
N GLY A 184 10.44 -7.96 13.84
CA GLY A 184 10.70 -6.52 13.85
C GLY A 184 10.94 -5.89 12.47
N LYS A 185 10.81 -6.68 11.39
CA LYS A 185 10.88 -6.26 9.99
C LYS A 185 9.67 -6.80 9.22
N GLU A 186 8.51 -6.88 9.87
CA GLU A 186 7.26 -7.26 9.24
C GLU A 186 6.70 -6.13 8.36
N PRO A 187 5.96 -6.44 7.28
CA PRO A 187 5.19 -5.45 6.55
C PRO A 187 4.16 -4.72 7.43
N ASN A 188 3.85 -3.48 7.07
CA ASN A 188 2.76 -2.73 7.70
C ASN A 188 1.41 -3.28 7.20
N PHE A 189 0.79 -4.14 8.01
CA PHE A 189 -0.53 -4.70 7.74
C PHE A 189 -1.69 -3.87 8.29
N THR A 190 -1.44 -2.85 9.11
CA THR A 190 -2.48 -2.06 9.76
C THR A 190 -2.93 -0.90 8.88
N THR A 191 -1.97 -0.14 8.37
CA THR A 191 -2.20 1.01 7.49
C THR A 191 -1.24 1.00 6.29
N PRO A 192 -1.26 -0.06 5.44
CA PRO A 192 -0.31 -0.17 4.35
C PRO A 192 -0.45 1.01 3.36
N PRO A 193 0.66 1.63 2.91
CA PRO A 193 0.61 2.60 1.81
C PRO A 193 0.24 1.92 0.48
N PRO A 194 -0.20 2.67 -0.55
CA PRO A 194 -0.46 2.11 -1.86
C PRO A 194 0.73 1.30 -2.41
N GLY A 195 0.46 0.14 -3.01
CA GLY A 195 1.49 -0.76 -3.54
C GLY A 195 2.26 -1.59 -2.49
N HIS A 196 2.04 -1.39 -1.19
CA HIS A 196 2.80 -2.09 -0.14
C HIS A 196 2.67 -3.62 -0.20
N LEU A 197 1.51 -4.12 -0.61
CA LEU A 197 1.19 -5.54 -0.63
C LEU A 197 0.82 -6.00 -2.06
N PRO A 198 1.05 -7.27 -2.40
CA PRO A 198 1.78 -8.28 -1.61
C PRO A 198 3.31 -8.07 -1.63
N THR A 199 4.02 -8.61 -0.63
CA THR A 199 5.48 -8.47 -0.42
C THR A 199 6.27 -9.67 -0.94
N VAL A 200 5.89 -10.14 -2.13
CA VAL A 200 6.49 -11.34 -2.76
C VAL A 200 7.69 -11.01 -3.65
N GLU A 201 7.90 -9.74 -3.99
CA GLU A 201 9.10 -9.29 -4.70
C GLU A 201 10.31 -9.32 -3.75
N ARG A 202 11.43 -9.89 -4.23
CA ARG A 202 12.63 -10.13 -3.43
C ARG A 202 13.83 -9.48 -4.09
N GLY A 203 14.55 -8.69 -3.30
CA GLY A 203 15.94 -8.24 -3.48
C GLY A 203 16.64 -8.47 -4.83
N TYR A 204 17.14 -7.36 -5.40
CA TYR A 204 18.07 -7.19 -6.52
C TYR A 204 18.69 -8.44 -7.17
N ASN A 205 17.96 -9.05 -8.10
CA ASN A 205 18.56 -9.73 -9.25
C ASN A 205 17.62 -9.61 -10.46
N PHE A 206 17.74 -8.49 -11.19
CA PHE A 206 16.70 -8.01 -12.13
C PHE A 206 16.41 -8.96 -13.28
N ASP A 207 17.41 -9.68 -13.78
CA ASP A 207 17.27 -10.52 -14.97
C ASP A 207 16.41 -11.77 -14.77
N VAL A 208 16.08 -12.07 -13.50
CA VAL A 208 15.39 -13.30 -13.06
C VAL A 208 14.54 -13.05 -11.81
N SER A 209 14.10 -11.80 -11.70
CA SER A 209 13.20 -11.33 -10.68
C SER A 209 11.74 -11.54 -11.10
N LEU A 210 10.85 -11.42 -10.13
CA LEU A 210 9.42 -11.34 -10.38
C LEU A 210 9.08 -10.22 -11.38
N ASP A 211 9.83 -9.10 -11.39
CA ASP A 211 9.60 -7.99 -12.32
C ASP A 211 9.74 -8.41 -13.79
N ALA A 212 10.77 -9.18 -14.14
CA ALA A 212 10.95 -9.68 -15.50
C ALA A 212 9.73 -10.50 -15.97
N VAL A 213 9.18 -11.31 -15.07
CA VAL A 213 7.99 -12.12 -15.33
C VAL A 213 6.73 -11.23 -15.43
N LEU A 214 6.58 -10.25 -14.55
CA LEU A 214 5.46 -9.29 -14.60
C LEU A 214 5.47 -8.51 -15.91
N LYS A 215 6.63 -8.02 -16.33
CA LYS A 215 6.81 -7.33 -17.62
C LYS A 215 6.45 -8.23 -18.81
N ARG A 216 6.88 -9.49 -18.81
CA ARG A 216 6.50 -10.49 -19.82
C ARG A 216 4.98 -10.68 -19.88
N CYS A 217 4.30 -10.61 -18.75
CA CYS A 217 2.86 -10.79 -18.63
C CYS A 217 2.02 -9.54 -18.95
N GLY A 218 2.67 -8.41 -19.24
CA GLY A 218 2.04 -7.15 -19.63
C GLY A 218 1.44 -6.37 -18.47
N PHE A 219 2.08 -6.44 -17.30
CA PHE A 219 1.79 -5.54 -16.18
C PHE A 219 2.33 -4.11 -16.42
#